data_AF-A0A1V0UGK6-F1
#
_entry.id   AF-A0A1V0UGK6-F1
#
_cell.length_a   1.000
_cell.length_b   1.000
_cell.length_c   1.000
_cell.angle_alpha   90.00
_cell.angle_beta   90.00
_cell.angle_gamma   90.00
#
_symmetry.space_group_name_H-M   'P 1'
#
loop_
_entity.id
_entity.type
_entity.pdbx_description
1 polymer ?
#
loop_
_entity_poly.entity_id
_entity_poly.type
_entity_poly.pdbx_seq_one_letter_code
_entity_poly.pdbx_strand_id
1 'polypeptide(L)'
;MRNNWRSKLSVLAGASALALSAVTATPALADEAPETLVEVQLPTGTSVIEGSATAPGAEPGDLLFPADEDEAVAAGKANPVASAKAGPSNTCLGGVAAYGVQGCFQHNGDIVWSGDTKKDGMSSAVGVYTDYGRAAEVCVNKLGVNTWATCNKDYRESGNVRLRVLRYDGDTGKFYQPESWSGWIPVDGKY
;
A
#
# COMPACT_ATOMS: atom_id res chain seq x y z
N MET A 1 -29.49 -79.57 -14.43
CA MET A 1 -29.97 -78.27 -14.92
C MET A 1 -30.12 -77.32 -13.75
N ARG A 2 -29.52 -76.11 -13.85
CA ARG A 2 -29.83 -74.82 -13.19
C ARG A 2 -30.26 -74.86 -11.70
N ASN A 3 -29.38 -74.50 -10.74
CA ASN A 3 -29.09 -73.14 -10.22
C ASN A 3 -30.34 -72.53 -9.53
N ASN A 4 -30.31 -72.03 -8.28
CA ASN A 4 -29.81 -70.71 -7.87
C ASN A 4 -29.68 -70.66 -6.33
N TRP A 5 -28.49 -70.52 -5.77
CA TRP A 5 -27.81 -69.27 -5.35
C TRP A 5 -28.29 -68.69 -4.00
N ARG A 6 -27.55 -69.03 -2.94
CA ARG A 6 -27.56 -68.34 -1.63
C ARG A 6 -26.51 -67.23 -1.67
N SER A 7 -26.89 -65.99 -1.43
CA SER A 7 -25.93 -64.90 -1.14
C SER A 7 -26.19 -64.39 0.27
N LYS A 8 -25.21 -64.66 1.14
CA LYS A 8 -25.15 -64.17 2.51
C LYS A 8 -24.76 -62.68 2.49
N LEU A 9 -25.45 -61.87 3.30
CA LEU A 9 -25.12 -60.48 3.58
C LEU A 9 -23.75 -60.41 4.28
N SER A 10 -22.79 -59.74 3.65
CA SER A 10 -21.54 -59.32 4.28
C SER A 10 -21.65 -57.84 4.63
N VAL A 11 -21.61 -57.53 5.93
CA VAL A 11 -21.53 -56.15 6.44
C VAL A 11 -20.07 -55.70 6.31
N LEU A 12 -19.80 -54.79 5.38
CA LEU A 12 -18.53 -54.08 5.29
C LEU A 12 -18.53 -52.95 6.32
N ALA A 13 -17.79 -53.13 7.41
CA ALA A 13 -17.42 -52.04 8.30
C ALA A 13 -16.41 -51.13 7.57
N GLY A 14 -16.90 -50.05 6.98
CA GLY A 14 -16.07 -49.01 6.39
C GLY A 14 -15.47 -48.13 7.49
N ALA A 15 -14.16 -48.26 7.72
CA ALA A 15 -13.41 -47.29 8.51
C ALA A 15 -13.22 -46.02 7.66
N SER A 16 -14.01 -44.98 7.93
CA SER A 16 -13.79 -43.65 7.37
C SER A 16 -12.58 -43.01 8.06
N ALA A 17 -11.41 -43.12 7.45
CA ALA A 17 -10.29 -42.25 7.77
C ALA A 17 -10.59 -40.84 7.23
N LEU A 18 -11.04 -39.94 8.11
CA LEU A 18 -11.08 -38.51 7.81
C LEU A 18 -9.64 -38.02 7.70
N ALA A 19 -9.12 -37.97 6.47
CA ALA A 19 -7.93 -37.19 6.16
C ALA A 19 -8.30 -35.71 6.33
N LEU A 20 -8.02 -35.17 7.52
CA LEU A 20 -8.02 -33.73 7.76
C LEU A 20 -6.85 -33.15 6.96
N SER A 21 -7.12 -32.71 5.73
CA SER A 21 -6.23 -31.78 5.04
C SER A 21 -6.23 -30.48 5.83
N ALA A 22 -5.24 -30.35 6.73
CA ALA A 22 -4.90 -29.08 7.32
C ALA A 22 -4.38 -28.19 6.18
N VAL A 23 -5.29 -27.40 5.59
CA VAL A 23 -4.89 -26.23 4.82
C VAL A 23 -4.25 -25.31 5.85
N THR A 24 -2.91 -25.34 5.93
CA THR A 24 -2.16 -24.28 6.57
C THR A 24 -2.34 -23.06 5.68
N ALA A 25 -3.40 -22.30 5.94
CA ALA A 25 -3.49 -20.94 5.44
C ALA A 25 -2.38 -20.17 6.17
N THR A 26 -1.20 -20.11 5.57
CA THR A 26 -0.21 -19.11 5.92
C THR A 26 -0.89 -17.76 5.67
N PRO A 27 -1.11 -16.93 6.72
CA PRO A 27 -1.55 -15.57 6.47
C PRO A 27 -0.47 -14.93 5.61
N ALA A 28 -0.87 -14.36 4.47
CA ALA A 28 0.02 -13.60 3.61
C ALA A 28 0.60 -12.45 4.45
N LEU A 29 1.88 -12.58 4.79
CA LEU A 29 2.66 -11.56 5.46
C LEU A 29 2.76 -10.37 4.53
N ALA A 30 1.93 -9.35 4.80
CA ALA A 30 2.05 -8.03 4.18
C ALA A 30 3.40 -7.34 4.52
N ASP A 31 4.25 -7.97 5.33
CA ASP A 31 5.50 -7.42 5.84
C ASP A 31 6.77 -8.16 5.37
N GLU A 32 6.65 -9.23 4.58
CA GLU A 32 7.82 -9.98 4.08
C GLU A 32 8.19 -9.56 2.66
N ALA A 33 9.49 -9.40 2.40
CA ALA A 33 9.98 -9.03 1.08
C ALA A 33 9.67 -10.15 0.09
N PRO A 34 9.10 -9.87 -1.09
CA PRO A 34 8.90 -10.92 -2.08
C PRO A 34 10.26 -11.46 -2.56
N GLU A 35 10.40 -12.79 -2.61
CA GLU A 35 11.64 -13.46 -3.05
C GLU A 35 12.05 -13.09 -4.48
N THR A 36 11.09 -12.67 -5.30
CA THR A 36 11.30 -12.22 -6.68
C THR A 36 10.58 -10.91 -6.94
N LEU A 37 11.27 -9.96 -7.56
CA LEU A 37 10.67 -8.72 -8.04
C LEU A 37 9.78 -9.01 -9.26
N VAL A 38 8.48 -8.74 -9.13
CA VAL A 38 7.52 -8.83 -10.23
C VAL A 38 7.19 -7.42 -10.70
N GLU A 39 7.61 -7.09 -11.92
CA GLU A 39 7.38 -5.78 -12.53
C GLU A 39 5.89 -5.55 -12.82
N VAL A 40 5.43 -4.33 -12.59
CA VAL A 40 4.06 -3.87 -12.80
C VAL A 40 4.06 -2.80 -13.88
N GLN A 41 3.27 -3.02 -14.92
CA GLN A 41 3.06 -2.01 -15.95
C GLN A 41 1.96 -1.05 -15.51
N LEU A 42 2.27 0.25 -15.47
CA LEU A 42 1.26 1.29 -15.28
C LEU A 42 0.48 1.56 -16.58
N PRO A 43 -0.78 2.05 -16.48
CA PRO A 43 -1.52 2.46 -17.65
C PRO A 43 -0.79 3.52 -18.47
N THR A 44 -0.95 3.48 -19.79
CA THR A 44 -0.32 4.45 -20.69
C THR A 44 -0.83 5.86 -20.38
N GLY A 45 0.07 6.86 -20.40
CA GLY A 45 -0.28 8.25 -20.09
C GLY A 45 -0.32 8.57 -18.60
N THR A 46 0.11 7.64 -17.73
CA THR A 46 0.32 7.94 -16.31
C THR A 46 1.52 8.86 -16.13
N SER A 47 1.35 10.00 -15.45
CA SER A 47 2.46 10.90 -15.10
C SER A 47 3.15 10.43 -13.82
N VAL A 48 4.48 10.48 -13.78
CA VAL A 48 5.26 10.21 -12.55
C VAL A 48 5.80 11.54 -12.04
N ILE A 49 5.45 11.88 -10.80
CA ILE A 49 5.77 13.14 -10.16
C ILE A 49 6.60 12.84 -8.91
N GLU A 50 7.71 13.54 -8.76
CA GLU A 50 8.53 13.46 -7.55
C GLU A 50 7.86 14.27 -6.44
N GLY A 51 7.54 13.61 -5.34
CA GLY A 51 6.98 14.25 -4.17
C GLY A 51 8.03 15.09 -3.44
N SER A 52 7.58 16.18 -2.85
CA SER A 52 8.42 17.08 -2.06
C SER A 52 8.31 16.77 -0.57
N ALA A 53 9.36 17.11 0.18
CA ALA A 53 9.33 17.01 1.63
C ALA A 53 8.18 17.87 2.18
N THR A 54 7.52 17.37 3.22
CA THR A 54 6.41 18.05 3.88
C THR A 54 6.80 19.49 4.27
N ALA A 55 5.94 20.46 3.98
CA ALA A 55 6.19 21.84 4.39
C ALA A 55 6.20 21.94 5.93
N PRO A 56 7.13 22.70 6.54
CA PRO A 56 7.12 22.93 7.99
C PRO A 56 5.81 23.59 8.39
N GLY A 57 4.95 22.87 9.12
CA GLY A 57 3.61 23.35 9.52
C GLY A 57 2.43 22.53 9.01
N ALA A 58 2.65 21.48 8.21
CA ALA A 58 1.69 20.39 8.18
C ALA A 58 1.79 19.68 9.54
N GLU A 59 0.74 19.77 10.34
CA GLU A 59 0.70 19.19 11.69
C GLU A 59 1.10 17.70 11.59
N PRO A 60 2.20 17.26 12.21
CA PRO A 60 2.62 15.87 12.13
C PRO A 60 1.55 15.00 12.79
N GLY A 61 1.02 14.03 12.06
CA GLY A 61 0.17 13.01 12.67
C GLY A 61 0.99 12.05 13.49
N ASP A 62 0.48 11.69 14.66
CA ASP A 62 0.96 10.62 15.53
C ASP A 62 0.74 9.22 14.91
N LEU A 63 1.16 9.02 13.65
CA LEU A 63 1.45 7.67 13.18
C LEU A 63 2.85 7.33 13.68
N LEU A 64 2.86 6.76 14.90
CA LEU A 64 4.04 6.23 15.57
C LEU A 64 4.72 5.18 14.69
N PHE A 65 5.72 5.61 13.92
CA PHE A 65 6.80 4.71 13.58
C PHE A 65 7.52 4.37 14.90
N PRO A 66 7.91 3.12 15.17
CA PRO A 66 8.90 2.86 16.18
C PRO A 66 10.18 3.61 15.74
N ALA A 67 10.37 4.79 16.33
CA ALA A 67 11.59 5.56 16.16
C ALA A 67 12.69 4.78 16.88
N ASP A 68 13.70 4.37 16.13
CA ASP A 68 14.98 4.00 16.72
C ASP A 68 15.43 5.21 17.56
N GLU A 69 15.58 4.97 18.85
CA GLU A 69 15.90 5.93 19.89
C GLU A 69 17.30 6.51 19.70
N ASP A 70 17.44 7.57 18.90
CA ASP A 70 18.51 8.52 19.14
C ASP A 70 18.22 9.90 18.53
N GLU A 71 18.66 10.93 19.26
CA GLU A 71 18.68 12.35 18.90
C GLU A 71 17.38 13.15 19.09
N ALA A 72 17.18 13.57 20.33
CA ALA A 72 16.43 14.78 20.66
C ALA A 72 17.17 16.03 20.15
N VAL A 73 16.57 16.84 19.27
CA VAL A 73 17.12 18.17 18.96
C VAL A 73 16.06 19.26 18.78
N ALA A 74 16.20 20.22 19.69
CA ALA A 74 15.82 21.64 19.73
C ALA A 74 15.23 22.30 18.47
N ALA A 75 14.25 23.19 18.73
CA ALA A 75 13.65 24.14 17.81
C ALA A 75 14.70 25.05 17.14
N GLY A 76 14.94 24.84 15.84
CA GLY A 76 15.75 25.70 14.99
C GLY A 76 15.75 25.19 13.55
N LYS A 77 15.38 26.06 12.59
CA LYS A 77 15.34 25.88 11.13
C LYS A 77 15.07 24.43 10.65
N ALA A 78 13.83 24.19 10.21
CA ALA A 78 13.36 22.90 9.71
C ALA A 78 14.40 22.20 8.82
N ASN A 79 14.99 21.14 9.37
CA ASN A 79 15.87 20.24 8.64
C ASN A 79 15.01 19.49 7.61
N PRO A 80 15.30 19.53 6.30
CA PRO A 80 14.45 18.89 5.28
C PRO A 80 14.25 17.39 5.54
N VAL A 81 15.21 16.72 6.18
CA VAL A 81 15.11 15.32 6.60
C VAL A 81 14.11 15.14 7.75
N ALA A 82 14.09 16.07 8.71
CA ALA A 82 13.12 16.05 9.82
C ALA A 82 11.69 16.35 9.33
N SER A 83 11.54 17.27 8.39
CA SER A 83 10.25 17.54 7.74
C SER A 83 9.77 16.35 6.91
N ALA A 84 10.68 15.63 6.25
CA ALA A 84 10.33 14.42 5.52
C ALA A 84 9.92 13.26 6.44
N LYS A 85 10.37 13.21 7.71
CA LYS A 85 9.89 12.21 8.67
C LYS A 85 8.46 12.45 9.16
N ALA A 86 7.93 13.67 9.00
CA ALA A 86 6.57 14.00 9.39
C ALA A 86 5.56 13.37 8.41
N GLY A 87 4.83 12.37 8.89
CA GLY A 87 3.76 11.71 8.14
C GLY A 87 2.44 12.47 8.12
N PRO A 88 1.44 11.96 7.40
CA PRO A 88 0.11 12.56 7.35
C PRO A 88 -0.49 12.69 8.75
N SER A 89 -1.15 13.81 9.03
CA SER A 89 -2.00 14.01 10.21
C SER A 89 -3.14 12.99 10.28
N ASN A 90 -3.89 12.99 11.40
CA ASN A 90 -5.17 12.26 11.54
C ASN A 90 -6.24 12.61 10.46
N THR A 91 -5.88 13.46 9.50
CA THR A 91 -6.66 13.93 8.36
C THR A 91 -6.62 12.98 7.16
N CYS A 92 -6.05 11.78 7.33
CA CYS A 92 -6.03 10.77 6.28
C CYS A 92 -7.44 10.22 6.02
N LEU A 93 -8.04 10.58 4.90
CA LEU A 93 -9.41 10.17 4.56
C LEU A 93 -9.45 8.80 3.87
N GLY A 94 -8.32 8.35 3.32
CA GLY A 94 -8.16 7.00 2.80
C GLY A 94 -6.69 6.60 2.77
N GLY A 95 -6.36 5.58 3.58
CA GLY A 95 -5.04 4.99 3.66
C GLY A 95 -4.97 3.66 2.93
N VAL A 96 -3.85 3.37 2.30
CA VAL A 96 -3.53 2.07 1.73
C VAL A 96 -2.05 1.77 1.98
N ALA A 97 -1.72 0.52 2.25
CA ALA A 97 -0.36 0.09 2.44
C ALA A 97 -0.08 -1.21 1.69
N ALA A 98 1.16 -1.34 1.25
CA ALA A 98 1.77 -2.56 0.75
C ALA A 98 3.20 -2.65 1.31
N TYR A 99 3.91 -3.74 1.04
CA TYR A 99 5.29 -3.89 1.49
C TYR A 99 6.16 -2.70 1.07
N GLY A 100 6.78 -2.03 2.03
CA GLY A 100 7.66 -0.88 1.80
C GLY A 100 6.96 0.45 1.54
N VAL A 101 5.64 0.47 1.35
CA VAL A 101 4.94 1.63 0.77
C VAL A 101 3.64 1.92 1.51
N GLN A 102 3.49 3.16 1.96
CA GLN A 102 2.24 3.67 2.53
C GLN A 102 1.73 4.84 1.70
N GLY A 103 0.43 4.84 1.42
CA GLY A 103 -0.25 5.88 0.68
C GLY A 103 -1.40 6.45 1.50
N CYS A 104 -1.56 7.77 1.46
CA CYS A 104 -2.66 8.44 2.12
C CYS A 104 -3.17 9.63 1.29
N PHE A 105 -4.50 9.78 1.22
CA PHE A 105 -5.13 10.96 0.64
C PHE A 105 -5.72 11.85 1.73
N GLN A 106 -5.39 13.14 1.67
CA GLN A 106 -5.93 14.18 2.53
C GLN A 106 -6.78 15.13 1.67
N HIS A 107 -8.08 15.15 1.94
CA HIS A 107 -9.07 15.93 1.19
C HIS A 107 -8.86 17.45 1.33
N ASN A 108 -8.52 17.95 2.52
CA ASN A 108 -8.28 19.38 2.74
C ASN A 108 -6.92 19.78 2.15
N GLY A 109 -6.95 20.29 0.92
CA GLY A 109 -5.76 20.68 0.14
C GLY A 109 -5.31 19.65 -0.89
N ASP A 110 -6.09 18.58 -1.11
CA ASP A 110 -5.84 17.54 -2.11
C ASP A 110 -4.41 16.98 -2.10
N ILE A 111 -3.96 16.62 -0.89
CA ILE A 111 -2.59 16.18 -0.67
C ILE A 111 -2.52 14.65 -0.73
N VAL A 112 -1.65 14.16 -1.61
CA VAL A 112 -1.28 12.75 -1.71
C VAL A 112 0.04 12.56 -0.98
N TRP A 113 0.03 11.67 0.00
CA TRP A 113 1.17 11.31 0.82
C TRP A 113 1.74 9.97 0.37
N SER A 114 3.04 9.91 0.13
CA SER A 114 3.79 8.70 -0.22
C SER A 114 4.88 8.43 0.82
N GLY A 115 4.68 7.40 1.63
CA GLY A 115 5.56 7.01 2.73
C GLY A 115 6.40 5.80 2.34
N ASP A 116 7.72 5.94 2.45
CA ASP A 116 8.67 4.84 2.32
C ASP A 116 8.97 4.28 3.71
N THR A 117 8.74 2.98 3.90
CA THR A 117 8.77 2.33 5.22
C THR A 117 9.81 1.23 5.36
N LYS A 118 10.51 0.86 4.27
CA LYS A 118 11.47 -0.26 4.29
C LYS A 118 12.76 0.13 3.60
N LYS A 119 13.89 -0.28 4.18
CA LYS A 119 15.22 -0.08 3.59
C LYS A 119 15.53 -1.20 2.60
N ASP A 120 14.77 -1.28 1.51
CA ASP A 120 14.90 -2.32 0.48
C ASP A 120 15.56 -1.82 -0.82
N GLY A 121 16.02 -0.56 -0.82
CA GLY A 121 16.62 0.09 -2.00
C GLY A 121 15.58 0.58 -3.02
N MET A 122 14.29 0.44 -2.71
CA MET A 122 13.20 0.92 -3.55
C MET A 122 12.62 2.19 -2.93
N SER A 123 12.04 3.04 -3.77
CA SER A 123 11.25 4.20 -3.37
C SER A 123 9.77 3.83 -3.23
N SER A 124 9.03 4.54 -2.39
CA SER A 124 7.58 4.42 -2.34
C SER A 124 6.90 5.18 -3.48
N ALA A 125 5.89 4.56 -4.09
CA ALA A 125 5.09 5.19 -5.14
C ALA A 125 3.58 5.00 -4.89
N VAL A 126 2.85 6.12 -4.96
CA VAL A 126 1.40 6.18 -4.79
C VAL A 126 0.76 6.68 -6.08
N GLY A 127 0.16 5.78 -6.84
CA GLY A 127 -0.67 6.10 -7.99
C GLY A 127 -2.05 6.59 -7.57
N VAL A 128 -2.55 7.64 -8.21
CA VAL A 128 -3.86 8.24 -7.99
C VAL A 128 -4.68 8.14 -9.26
N TYR A 129 -5.85 7.52 -9.14
CA TYR A 129 -6.79 7.27 -10.23
C TYR A 129 -8.09 7.98 -9.92
N THR A 130 -8.72 8.57 -10.93
CA THR A 130 -9.98 9.31 -10.77
C THR A 130 -11.12 8.59 -11.49
N ASP A 131 -12.34 8.75 -10.98
CA ASP A 131 -13.56 8.23 -11.62
C ASP A 131 -14.05 9.11 -12.80
N TYR A 132 -13.54 10.34 -12.91
CA TYR A 132 -13.94 11.32 -13.91
C TYR A 132 -12.99 11.43 -15.11
N GLY A 133 -12.13 10.43 -15.33
CA GLY A 133 -11.33 10.31 -16.56
C GLY A 133 -10.10 11.23 -16.64
N ARG A 134 -9.64 11.77 -15.51
CA ARG A 134 -8.32 12.43 -15.46
C ARG A 134 -7.22 11.38 -15.66
N ALA A 135 -6.14 11.78 -16.34
CA ALA A 135 -4.93 10.97 -16.42
C ALA A 135 -4.45 10.59 -15.01
N ALA A 136 -4.06 9.33 -14.85
CA ALA A 136 -3.50 8.84 -13.60
C ALA A 136 -2.15 9.52 -13.33
N GLU A 137 -1.83 9.72 -12.06
CA GLU A 137 -0.56 10.33 -11.64
C GLU A 137 0.04 9.50 -10.51
N VAL A 138 1.37 9.44 -10.43
CA VAL A 138 2.08 8.70 -9.39
C VAL A 138 2.97 9.64 -8.60
N CYS A 139 2.73 9.72 -7.30
CA CYS A 139 3.57 10.42 -6.36
C CYS A 139 4.69 9.50 -5.87
N VAL A 140 5.94 9.80 -6.20
CA VAL A 140 7.11 9.01 -5.78
C VAL A 140 7.84 9.71 -4.65
N ASN A 141 8.22 8.98 -3.61
CA ASN A 141 9.08 9.47 -2.55
C ASN A 141 10.55 9.11 -2.81
N LYS A 142 11.38 10.10 -3.11
CA LYS A 142 12.84 9.95 -3.26
C LYS A 142 13.63 10.47 -2.06
N LEU A 143 12.97 10.79 -0.95
CA LEU A 143 13.58 11.37 0.25
C LEU A 143 14.23 10.31 1.15
N GLY A 144 14.01 9.02 0.86
CA GLY A 144 14.64 7.87 1.50
C GLY A 144 13.72 7.13 2.47
N VAL A 145 14.25 6.11 3.13
CA VAL A 145 13.49 5.27 4.06
C VAL A 145 13.00 6.04 5.29
N ASN A 146 11.83 5.66 5.81
CA ASN A 146 11.15 6.28 6.95
C ASN A 146 10.85 7.78 6.72
N THR A 147 10.57 8.13 5.47
CA THR A 147 10.16 9.47 5.09
C THR A 147 8.84 9.46 4.34
N TRP A 148 8.26 10.64 4.22
CA TRP A 148 7.04 10.96 3.52
C TRP A 148 7.32 12.07 2.53
N ALA A 149 6.86 11.84 1.30
CA ALA A 149 6.77 12.85 0.27
C ALA A 149 5.32 13.23 0.04
N THR A 150 5.10 14.48 -0.32
CA THR A 150 3.78 15.02 -0.63
C THR A 150 3.72 15.46 -2.09
N CYS A 151 2.60 15.13 -2.73
CA CYS A 151 2.22 15.65 -4.04
C CYS A 151 0.87 16.33 -3.89
N ASN A 152 0.81 17.63 -4.16
CA ASN A 152 -0.42 18.40 -4.14
C ASN A 152 -0.96 18.51 -5.58
N LYS A 153 -2.25 18.23 -5.75
CA LYS A 153 -2.92 18.39 -7.04
C LYS A 153 -4.38 18.73 -6.86
N ASP A 154 -4.86 19.81 -7.46
CA ASP A 154 -6.29 20.16 -7.42
C ASP A 154 -7.14 19.08 -8.11
N TYR A 155 -7.93 18.31 -7.36
CA TYR A 155 -8.90 17.33 -7.85
C TYR A 155 -10.30 17.97 -7.93
N ARG A 156 -11.20 17.29 -8.63
CA ARG A 156 -12.59 17.76 -8.75
C ARG A 156 -13.35 17.34 -7.50
N GLU A 157 -13.84 18.30 -6.73
CA GLU A 157 -14.61 18.11 -5.48
C GLU A 157 -15.75 17.09 -5.61
N SER A 158 -16.45 17.07 -6.75
CA SER A 158 -17.56 16.14 -6.99
C SER A 158 -17.13 14.73 -7.45
N GLY A 159 -15.83 14.45 -7.46
CA GLY A 159 -15.24 13.22 -7.97
C GLY A 159 -14.71 12.33 -6.85
N ASN A 160 -14.22 11.16 -7.24
CA ASN A 160 -13.57 10.23 -6.34
C ASN A 160 -12.16 9.93 -6.82
N VAL A 161 -11.25 9.75 -5.86
CA VAL A 161 -9.89 9.27 -6.09
C VAL A 161 -9.73 7.86 -5.54
N ARG A 162 -8.84 7.10 -6.17
CA ARG A 162 -8.43 5.77 -5.70
C ARG A 162 -6.92 5.70 -5.73
N LEU A 163 -6.35 5.26 -4.61
CA LEU A 163 -4.91 5.10 -4.44
C LEU A 163 -4.48 3.69 -4.82
N ARG A 164 -3.29 3.60 -5.41
CA ARG A 164 -2.56 2.37 -5.69
C ARG A 164 -1.14 2.53 -5.15
N VAL A 165 -0.73 1.67 -4.24
CA VAL A 165 0.64 1.69 -3.69
C VAL A 165 1.49 0.62 -4.36
N LEU A 166 2.69 1.00 -4.75
CA LEU A 166 3.67 0.19 -5.48
C LEU A 166 5.08 0.60 -5.06
N ARG A 167 6.03 -0.32 -5.17
CA ARG A 167 7.46 0.03 -5.07
C ARG A 167 7.96 0.57 -6.40
N TYR A 168 8.87 1.53 -6.36
CA TYR A 168 9.45 2.19 -7.52
C TYR A 168 10.96 2.11 -7.49
N ASP A 169 11.55 1.68 -8.60
CA ASP A 169 13.00 1.71 -8.80
C ASP A 169 13.38 3.03 -9.47
N GLY A 170 14.12 3.87 -8.73
CA GLY A 170 14.57 5.18 -9.18
C GLY A 170 15.58 5.15 -10.33
N ASP A 171 16.32 4.04 -10.47
CA ASP A 171 17.35 3.88 -11.48
C ASP A 171 16.76 3.38 -12.81
N THR A 172 15.82 2.44 -12.74
CA THR A 172 15.20 1.84 -13.95
C THR A 172 13.86 2.47 -14.34
N GLY A 173 13.23 3.23 -13.45
CA GLY A 173 11.91 3.84 -13.68
C GLY A 173 10.75 2.84 -13.64
N LYS A 174 10.97 1.67 -13.03
CA LYS A 174 10.03 0.53 -13.02
C LYS A 174 9.26 0.43 -11.71
N PHE A 175 8.09 -0.19 -11.77
CA PHE A 175 7.22 -0.43 -10.62
C PHE A 175 7.17 -1.91 -10.29
N TYR A 176 7.05 -2.25 -9.02
CA TYR A 176 7.11 -3.63 -8.57
C TYR A 176 6.06 -3.95 -7.50
N GLN A 177 5.62 -5.21 -7.52
CA GLN A 177 4.79 -5.83 -6.47
C GLN A 177 5.53 -5.89 -5.11
N PRO A 178 4.80 -6.07 -3.99
CA PRO A 178 3.35 -6.18 -3.91
C PRO A 178 2.67 -4.83 -4.09
N GLU A 179 1.51 -4.87 -4.75
CA GLU A 179 0.63 -3.72 -4.90
C GLU A 179 -0.59 -3.83 -3.98
N SER A 180 -1.16 -2.68 -3.63
CA SER A 180 -2.45 -2.63 -2.96
C SER A 180 -3.25 -1.42 -3.44
N TRP A 181 -4.58 -1.54 -3.37
CA TRP A 181 -5.51 -0.52 -3.82
C TRP A 181 -6.39 -0.08 -2.67
N SER A 182 -6.63 1.22 -2.55
CA SER A 182 -7.69 1.72 -1.67
C SER A 182 -9.08 1.46 -2.26
N GLY A 183 -10.12 1.70 -1.46
CA GLY A 183 -11.46 1.99 -1.99
C GLY A 183 -11.49 3.33 -2.74
N TRP A 184 -12.66 3.68 -3.28
CA TRP A 184 -12.91 5.03 -3.78
C TRP A 184 -13.07 6.00 -2.61
N ILE A 185 -12.37 7.13 -2.70
CA ILE A 185 -12.27 8.15 -1.67
C ILE A 185 -12.89 9.42 -2.24
N PRO A 186 -13.93 9.99 -1.60
CA PRO A 186 -14.54 11.23 -2.08
C PRO A 186 -13.57 12.39 -1.90
N VAL A 187 -13.40 13.21 -2.95
CA VAL A 187 -12.50 14.36 -2.91
C VAL A 187 -12.98 15.41 -1.91
N ASP A 188 -14.30 15.61 -1.79
CA ASP A 188 -14.87 16.57 -0.83
C ASP A 188 -14.83 16.09 0.64
N GLY A 189 -14.33 14.87 0.89
CA GLY A 189 -14.18 14.28 2.21
C GLY A 189 -15.50 13.83 2.87
N LYS A 190 -16.62 13.81 2.14
CA LYS A 190 -17.91 13.38 2.69
C LYS A 190 -18.17 11.91 2.38
N TYR A 191 -18.00 11.06 3.39
CA TYR A 191 -18.41 9.65 3.35
C TYR A 191 -19.89 9.45 3.71
#